data_AF-A0A554VBT0-F1
#
_entry.id   AF-A0A554VBT0-F1
#
_cell.length_a   1.000
_cell.length_b   1.000
_cell.length_c   1.000
_cell.angle_alpha   90.00
_cell.angle_beta   90.00
_cell.angle_gamma   90.00
#
_symmetry.space_group_name_H-M   'P 1'
#
loop_
_entity.id
_entity.type
_entity.pdbx_description
1 polymer ?
#
loop_
_entity_poly.entity_id
_entity_poly.type
_entity_poly.pdbx_seq_one_letter_code
_entity_poly.pdbx_strand_id
1 'polypeptide(L)'
;MKEQTSWEKYIPWFLTIASSIVLIAIGFFLINNINWFKEGVFENKADLNLEYKVYAYQMHLSMIKRSVGLFSGFALMFLGIGVAFYSLKRQTTLNLEGAGITASLVTASPGIVAMILGAFLIISTIKSKDDFPNFEDSDKIGIKINGPEKSPGRVK
;
A
#
# COMPACT_ATOMS: atom_id res chain seq x y z
N MET A 1 15.42 36.19 14.19
CA MET A 1 15.43 34.96 13.36
C MET A 1 16.32 33.95 14.07
N LYS A 2 15.80 32.82 14.55
CA LYS A 2 16.67 31.77 15.12
C LYS A 2 17.46 31.16 13.96
N GLU A 3 18.78 31.24 14.01
CA GLU A 3 19.65 30.57 13.04
C GLU A 3 19.30 29.07 13.05
N GLN A 4 18.90 28.54 11.88
CA GLN A 4 18.74 27.11 11.72
C GLN A 4 20.10 26.46 11.98
N THR A 5 20.15 25.53 12.93
CA THR A 5 21.36 24.75 13.17
C THR A 5 21.72 23.98 11.90
N SER A 6 23.00 23.86 11.57
CA SER A 6 23.48 23.14 10.38
C SER A 6 22.86 21.75 10.27
N TRP A 7 22.55 21.11 11.40
CA TRP A 7 21.85 19.83 11.50
C TRP A 7 20.45 19.83 10.86
N GLU A 8 19.63 20.85 11.10
CA GLU A 8 18.28 20.96 10.52
C GLU A 8 18.31 21.08 8.99
N LYS A 9 19.42 21.53 8.41
CA LYS A 9 19.62 21.65 6.96
C LYS A 9 19.95 20.30 6.29
N TYR A 10 20.61 19.39 7.00
CA TYR A 10 21.07 18.10 6.45
C TYR A 10 20.09 16.95 6.66
N ILE A 11 19.27 16.99 7.72
CA ILE A 11 18.25 15.96 8.00
C ILE A 11 17.36 15.63 6.79
N PRO A 12 16.81 16.60 6.03
CA PRO A 12 15.91 16.31 4.91
C PRO A 12 16.60 15.52 3.80
N TRP A 13 17.87 15.82 3.53
CA TRP A 13 18.67 15.12 2.51
C TRP A 13 18.95 13.67 2.92
N PHE A 14 19.34 13.46 4.18
CA PHE A 14 19.56 12.12 4.70
C PHE A 14 18.29 11.28 4.65
N LEU A 15 17.15 11.84 5.07
CA LEU A 15 15.84 11.20 4.97
C LEU A 15 15.49 10.85 3.52
N THR A 16 15.70 11.78 2.59
CA THR A 16 15.40 11.55 1.16
C THR A 16 16.22 10.40 0.58
N ILE A 17 17.53 10.36 0.88
CA ILE A 17 18.41 9.29 0.41
C ILE A 17 17.99 7.95 1.02
N ALA A 18 17.78 7.90 2.34
CA ALA A 18 17.35 6.68 3.02
C ALA A 18 15.99 6.18 2.49
N SER A 19 15.02 7.06 2.30
CA SER A 19 13.72 6.72 1.72
C SER A 19 13.85 6.22 0.28
N SER A 20 14.73 6.83 -0.53
CA SER A 20 14.97 6.38 -1.91
C SER A 20 15.58 4.98 -1.94
N ILE A 21 16.55 4.69 -1.08
CA ILE A 21 17.15 3.35 -0.95
C ILE A 21 16.11 2.32 -0.54
N VAL A 22 15.27 2.64 0.45
CA VAL A 22 14.19 1.75 0.91
C VAL A 22 13.18 1.50 -0.21
N LEU A 23 12.80 2.51 -0.99
CA LEU A 23 11.90 2.36 -2.13
C LEU A 23 12.48 1.43 -3.20
N ILE A 24 13.76 1.59 -3.53
CA ILE A 24 14.45 0.71 -4.49
C ILE A 24 14.49 -0.72 -3.95
N ALA A 25 14.82 -0.92 -2.68
CA ALA A 25 14.87 -2.23 -2.05
C ALA A 25 13.50 -2.94 -2.05
N ILE A 26 12.42 -2.21 -1.74
CA ILE A 26 11.04 -2.74 -1.81
C ILE A 26 10.69 -3.12 -3.26
N GLY A 27 11.00 -2.25 -4.23
CA GLY A 27 10.76 -2.54 -5.65
C GLY A 27 11.47 -3.80 -6.12
N PHE A 28 12.75 -3.94 -5.76
CA PHE A 28 13.54 -5.13 -6.07
C PHE A 28 12.98 -6.39 -5.40
N PHE A 29 12.61 -6.30 -4.12
CA PHE A 29 12.00 -7.40 -3.37
C PHE A 29 10.68 -7.86 -4.02
N LEU A 30 9.82 -6.94 -4.44
CA LEU A 30 8.55 -7.25 -5.11
C LEU A 30 8.76 -7.97 -6.44
N ILE A 31 9.69 -7.49 -7.27
CA ILE A 31 10.02 -8.12 -8.55
C ILE A 31 10.51 -9.56 -8.32
N ASN A 32 11.44 -9.75 -7.39
CA ASN A 32 11.95 -11.08 -7.07
C ASN A 32 10.86 -12.00 -6.51
N ASN A 33 9.96 -11.48 -5.68
CA ASN A 33 8.86 -12.26 -5.13
C ASN A 33 7.88 -12.74 -6.22
N ILE A 34 7.57 -11.86 -7.18
CA ILE A 34 6.70 -12.19 -8.32
C ILE A 34 7.37 -13.24 -9.23
N ASN A 35 8.65 -13.07 -9.54
CA ASN A 35 9.39 -14.01 -10.37
C ASN A 35 9.53 -15.38 -9.71
N TRP A 36 9.88 -15.40 -8.42
CA TRP A 36 9.95 -16.63 -7.64
C TRP A 36 8.62 -17.39 -7.62
N PHE A 37 7.50 -16.67 -7.44
CA PHE A 37 6.18 -17.31 -7.45
C PHE A 37 5.80 -17.80 -8.86
N LYS A 38 6.11 -17.02 -9.90
CA LYS A 38 5.90 -17.43 -11.30
C LYS A 38 6.64 -18.72 -11.61
N GLU A 39 7.93 -18.79 -11.30
CA GLU A 39 8.76 -19.99 -11.52
C GLU A 39 8.19 -21.17 -10.72
N GLY A 40 7.85 -20.97 -9.45
CA GLY A 40 7.28 -22.01 -8.59
C GLY A 40 5.93 -22.57 -9.04
N VAL A 41 5.10 -21.77 -9.74
CA VAL A 41 3.78 -22.21 -10.25
C VAL A 41 3.89 -22.83 -11.65
N PHE A 42 4.68 -22.22 -12.54
CA PHE A 42 4.73 -22.62 -13.95
C PHE A 42 5.78 -23.70 -14.25
N GLU A 43 6.93 -23.70 -13.57
CA GLU A 43 7.99 -24.70 -13.80
C GLU A 43 7.77 -26.00 -13.02
N ASN A 44 6.83 -26.00 -12.07
CA ASN A 44 6.48 -27.20 -11.34
C ASN A 44 5.82 -28.22 -12.28
N LYS A 45 6.47 -29.38 -12.44
CA LYS A 45 6.05 -30.51 -13.29
C LYS A 45 4.82 -31.23 -12.76
N ALA A 46 4.26 -30.77 -11.64
CA ALA A 46 2.94 -31.21 -11.20
C ALA A 46 1.94 -30.98 -12.33
N ASP A 47 1.17 -32.02 -12.67
CA ASP A 47 0.20 -32.09 -13.77
C ASP A 47 -1.08 -31.30 -13.45
N LEU A 48 -0.90 -30.10 -12.91
CA LEU A 48 -1.95 -29.15 -12.58
C LEU A 48 -2.44 -28.49 -13.86
N ASN A 49 -3.76 -28.43 -14.02
CA ASN A 49 -4.40 -27.75 -15.15
C ASN A 49 -3.89 -26.31 -15.27
N LEU A 50 -3.64 -25.85 -16.50
CA LEU A 50 -3.13 -24.51 -16.82
C LEU A 50 -4.03 -23.42 -16.21
N GLU A 51 -5.34 -23.64 -16.22
CA GLU A 51 -6.33 -22.73 -15.62
C GLU A 51 -6.09 -22.50 -14.13
N TYR A 52 -5.75 -23.56 -13.38
CA TYR A 52 -5.44 -23.45 -11.95
C TYR A 52 -4.14 -22.70 -11.71
N LYS A 53 -3.12 -22.91 -12.55
CA LYS A 53 -1.84 -22.18 -12.48
C LYS A 53 -2.04 -20.68 -12.71
N VAL A 54 -2.81 -20.31 -13.74
CA VAL A 54 -3.13 -18.91 -14.04
C VAL A 54 -3.94 -18.28 -12.91
N TYR A 55 -4.92 -19.00 -12.35
CA TYR A 55 -5.71 -18.54 -11.21
C TYR A 55 -4.85 -18.26 -9.98
N ALA A 56 -3.99 -19.23 -9.59
CA ALA A 56 -3.12 -19.07 -8.43
C ALA A 56 -2.17 -17.88 -8.60
N TYR A 57 -1.67 -17.67 -9.83
CA TYR A 57 -0.86 -16.51 -10.19
C TYR A 57 -1.63 -15.19 -10.07
N GLN A 58 -2.85 -15.11 -10.59
CA GLN A 58 -3.70 -13.92 -10.47
C GLN A 58 -4.06 -13.61 -9.01
N MET A 59 -4.34 -14.64 -8.20
CA MET A 59 -4.60 -14.48 -6.78
C MET A 59 -3.38 -13.91 -6.03
N HIS A 60 -2.18 -14.44 -6.31
CA HIS A 60 -0.94 -13.94 -5.70
C HIS A 60 -0.68 -12.48 -6.06
N LEU A 61 -0.82 -12.13 -7.34
CA LEU A 61 -0.67 -10.74 -7.79
C LEU A 61 -1.69 -9.80 -7.16
N SER A 62 -2.94 -10.22 -7.01
CA SER A 62 -3.97 -9.44 -6.31
C SER A 62 -3.61 -9.20 -4.84
N MET A 63 -3.12 -10.23 -4.13
CA MET A 63 -2.70 -10.09 -2.73
C MET A 63 -1.54 -9.11 -2.58
N ILE A 64 -0.56 -9.17 -3.48
CA ILE A 64 0.56 -8.20 -3.52
C ILE A 64 0.01 -6.79 -3.76
N LYS A 65 -0.85 -6.59 -4.76
CA LYS A 65 -1.45 -5.29 -5.07
C LYS A 65 -2.20 -4.72 -3.87
N ARG A 66 -2.98 -5.55 -3.15
CA ARG A 66 -3.71 -5.14 -1.94
C ARG A 66 -2.75 -4.75 -0.82
N SER A 67 -1.67 -5.51 -0.62
CA SER A 67 -0.69 -5.24 0.43
C SER A 67 0.07 -3.93 0.18
N VAL A 68 0.47 -3.67 -1.07
CA VAL A 68 1.14 -2.43 -1.49
C VAL A 68 0.20 -1.22 -1.38
N GLY A 69 -1.06 -1.37 -1.78
CA GLY A 69 -2.08 -0.33 -1.63
C GLY A 69 -2.34 0.06 -0.17
N LEU A 70 -2.46 -0.92 0.72
CA LEU A 70 -2.62 -0.67 2.16
C LEU A 70 -1.39 -0.01 2.77
N PHE A 71 -0.20 -0.51 2.46
CA PHE A 71 1.06 0.02 2.99
C PHE A 71 1.28 1.48 2.56
N SER A 72 1.06 1.79 1.28
CA SER A 72 1.15 3.17 0.77
C SER A 72 0.10 4.09 1.38
N GLY A 73 -1.13 3.61 1.59
CA GLY A 73 -2.18 4.35 2.29
C GLY A 73 -1.81 4.69 3.74
N PHE A 74 -1.26 3.73 4.50
CA PHE A 74 -0.76 3.98 5.86
C PHE A 74 0.42 4.95 5.88
N ALA A 75 1.36 4.82 4.95
CA ALA A 75 2.50 5.72 4.84
C ALA A 75 2.06 7.18 4.61
N LEU A 76 1.07 7.40 3.74
CA LEU A 76 0.50 8.74 3.51
C LEU A 76 -0.23 9.28 4.74
N MET A 77 -0.93 8.44 5.49
CA MET A 77 -1.54 8.86 6.75
C MET A 77 -0.50 9.30 7.78
N PHE A 78 0.55 8.51 8.00
CA PHE A 78 1.62 8.88 8.94
C PHE A 78 2.36 10.15 8.51
N LEU A 79 2.64 10.30 7.21
CA LEU A 79 3.23 11.52 6.68
C LEU A 79 2.30 12.72 6.90
N GLY A 80 1.01 12.57 6.61
CA GLY A 80 0.01 13.62 6.82
C GLY A 80 -0.09 14.06 8.28
N ILE A 81 -0.08 13.10 9.22
CA ILE A 81 -0.02 13.36 10.66
C ILE A 81 1.25 14.13 11.03
N GLY A 82 2.41 13.69 10.53
CA GLY A 82 3.68 14.37 10.78
C GLY A 82 3.69 15.83 10.29
N VAL A 83 3.20 16.08 9.07
CA VAL A 83 3.08 17.42 8.49
C VAL A 83 2.06 18.26 9.26
N ALA A 84 0.95 17.67 9.70
CA ALA A 84 -0.05 18.37 10.51
C ALA A 84 0.52 18.82 11.86
N PHE A 85 1.23 17.94 12.58
CA PHE A 85 1.90 18.30 13.83
C PHE A 85 3.01 19.35 13.64
N TYR A 86 3.79 19.24 12.57
CA TYR A 86 4.81 20.25 12.25
C TYR A 86 4.19 21.62 11.98
N SER A 87 3.08 21.66 11.23
CA SER A 87 2.36 22.89 10.92
C SER A 87 1.73 23.52 12.16
N LEU A 88 1.10 22.70 13.03
CA LEU A 88 0.55 23.15 14.31
C LEU A 88 1.64 23.78 15.18
N LYS A 89 2.81 23.14 15.30
CA LYS A 89 3.94 23.67 16.09
C LYS A 89 4.42 25.04 15.61
N ARG A 90 4.45 25.29 14.28
CA ARG A 90 4.80 26.60 13.71
C ARG A 90 3.71 27.66 13.89
N GLN A 91 2.43 27.27 13.89
CA GLN A 91 1.32 28.20 14.05
C GLN A 91 1.13 28.64 15.52
N THR A 92 1.37 27.76 16.51
CA THR A 92 1.31 28.15 17.93
C THR A 92 2.31 29.26 18.28
N THR A 93 3.43 29.35 17.56
CA THR A 93 4.40 30.45 17.73
C THR A 93 4.00 31.77 17.06
N LEU A 94 3.02 31.76 16.14
CA LEU A 94 2.59 32.94 15.37
C LEU A 94 1.27 33.56 15.87
N ASN A 95 0.57 32.90 16.81
CA ASN A 95 -0.80 33.24 17.21
C ASN A 95 -0.93 34.22 18.39
N LEU A 96 0.04 35.11 18.62
CA LEU A 96 -0.19 36.26 19.52
C LEU A 96 -0.83 37.47 18.82
N GLU A 97 -0.89 37.51 17.48
CA GLU A 97 -1.43 38.65 16.72
C GLU A 97 -2.20 38.17 15.47
N GLY A 98 -3.54 38.10 15.51
CA GLY A 98 -4.37 38.08 14.30
C GLY A 98 -5.24 36.82 14.06
N ALA A 99 -6.45 36.82 14.62
CA ALA A 99 -7.43 35.72 14.58
C ALA A 99 -8.12 35.45 13.22
N GLY A 100 -7.79 36.17 12.14
CA GLY A 100 -8.50 36.07 10.85
C GLY A 100 -7.88 35.13 9.81
N ILE A 101 -6.55 34.96 9.82
CA ILE A 101 -5.81 34.18 8.81
C ILE A 101 -5.74 32.68 9.18
N THR A 102 -5.95 32.39 10.46
CA THR A 102 -5.81 31.05 11.07
C THR A 102 -6.84 30.05 10.55
N ALA A 103 -8.06 30.48 10.21
CA ALA A 103 -9.11 29.57 9.73
C ALA A 103 -8.85 29.01 8.33
N SER A 104 -8.31 29.82 7.41
CA SER A 104 -7.98 29.41 6.03
C SER A 104 -6.81 28.41 5.97
N LEU A 105 -5.84 28.56 6.89
CA LEU A 105 -4.67 27.70 6.96
C LEU A 105 -4.99 26.31 7.57
N VAL A 106 -6.01 26.22 8.43
CA VAL A 106 -6.46 24.97 9.06
C VAL A 106 -7.23 24.09 8.06
N THR A 107 -7.99 24.67 7.13
CA THR A 107 -8.77 23.90 6.13
C THR A 107 -7.97 23.47 4.90
N ALA A 108 -6.84 24.12 4.60
CA ALA A 108 -5.98 23.81 3.44
C ALA A 108 -4.60 23.26 3.83
N SER A 109 -4.47 22.68 5.03
CA SER A 109 -3.22 22.07 5.50
C SER A 109 -2.82 20.90 4.59
N PRO A 110 -1.59 20.91 4.01
CA PRO A 110 -1.08 19.79 3.21
C PRO A 110 -1.12 18.45 3.96
N GLY A 111 -1.04 18.49 5.30
CA GLY A 111 -1.16 17.29 6.14
C GLY A 111 -2.55 16.67 6.12
N ILE A 112 -3.62 17.49 6.11
CA ILE A 112 -5.00 17.00 6.05
C ILE A 112 -5.28 16.38 4.67
N VAL A 113 -4.82 17.01 3.60
CA VAL A 113 -4.94 16.47 2.24
C VAL A 113 -4.25 15.10 2.13
N ALA A 114 -3.04 14.98 2.67
CA ALA A 114 -2.31 13.71 2.70
C ALA A 114 -3.04 12.62 3.50
N MET A 115 -3.65 12.97 4.63
CA MET A 115 -4.46 12.03 5.42
C MET A 115 -5.71 11.56 4.67
N ILE A 116 -6.44 12.46 4.00
CA ILE A 116 -7.62 12.11 3.20
C ILE A 116 -7.25 11.19 2.03
N LEU A 117 -6.16 11.49 1.32
CA LEU A 117 -5.65 10.64 0.25
C LEU A 117 -5.21 9.27 0.76
N GLY A 118 -4.53 9.21 1.91
CA GLY A 118 -4.16 7.96 2.56
C GLY A 118 -5.38 7.12 2.93
N ALA A 119 -6.40 7.73 3.54
CA ALA A 119 -7.67 7.07 3.86
C ALA A 119 -8.39 6.56 2.61
N PHE A 120 -8.42 7.37 1.54
CA PHE A 120 -9.01 6.97 0.25
C PHE A 120 -8.29 5.75 -0.35
N LEU A 121 -6.95 5.71 -0.28
CA LEU A 121 -6.16 4.57 -0.75
C LEU A 121 -6.45 3.30 0.08
N ILE A 122 -6.57 3.41 1.39
CA ILE A 122 -6.93 2.28 2.25
C ILE A 122 -8.33 1.76 1.88
N ILE A 123 -9.32 2.65 1.79
CA ILE A 123 -10.71 2.28 1.47
C ILE A 123 -10.81 1.66 0.08
N SER A 124 -10.20 2.26 -0.93
CA SER A 124 -10.20 1.73 -2.30
C SER A 124 -9.50 0.37 -2.38
N THR A 125 -8.43 0.17 -1.61
CA THR A 125 -7.73 -1.10 -1.54
C THR A 125 -8.54 -2.20 -0.86
N ILE A 126 -9.26 -1.88 0.24
CA ILE A 126 -10.17 -2.82 0.91
C ILE A 126 -11.37 -3.13 0.02
N LYS A 127 -11.93 -2.12 -0.66
CA LYS A 127 -13.10 -2.26 -1.54
C LYS A 127 -12.78 -3.00 -2.84
N SER A 128 -11.51 -3.08 -3.23
CA SER A 128 -11.05 -3.92 -4.34
C SER A 128 -11.33 -5.39 -4.01
N LYS A 129 -12.57 -5.82 -4.26
CA LYS A 129 -12.96 -7.22 -4.35
C LYS A 129 -12.44 -7.70 -5.69
N ASP A 130 -11.53 -8.65 -5.63
CA ASP A 130 -11.15 -9.40 -6.80
C ASP A 130 -12.23 -10.47 -6.97
N ASP A 131 -13.04 -10.32 -8.03
CA ASP A 131 -14.02 -11.34 -8.40
C ASP A 131 -13.26 -12.52 -9.00
N PHE A 132 -12.90 -13.45 -8.13
CA PHE A 132 -12.33 -14.72 -8.52
C PHE A 132 -13.47 -15.69 -8.85
N PRO A 133 -13.45 -16.35 -10.02
CA PRO A 133 -14.44 -17.38 -10.33
C PRO A 133 -14.38 -18.49 -9.26
N ASN A 134 -15.54 -18.84 -8.72
CA ASN A 134 -15.66 -19.83 -7.66
C ASN A 134 -15.54 -21.23 -8.29
N PHE A 135 -14.49 -21.98 -7.95
CA PHE A 135 -14.24 -23.31 -8.57
C PHE A 135 -15.32 -24.35 -8.28
N GLU A 136 -16.25 -24.09 -7.35
CA GLU A 136 -17.42 -24.96 -7.10
C GLU A 136 -18.41 -24.97 -8.28
N ASP A 137 -18.41 -23.97 -9.16
CA ASP A 137 -19.23 -24.00 -10.38
C ASP A 137 -18.55 -24.72 -11.56
N SER A 138 -17.28 -25.12 -11.44
CA SER A 138 -16.55 -25.87 -12.48
C SER A 138 -17.13 -27.27 -12.71
N ASP A 139 -17.70 -27.89 -11.66
CA ASP A 139 -18.39 -29.19 -11.76
C ASP A 139 -19.66 -29.12 -12.61
N LYS A 140 -20.29 -27.94 -12.73
CA LYS A 140 -21.45 -27.74 -13.62
C LYS A 140 -21.08 -27.49 -15.08
N ILE A 141 -19.81 -27.13 -15.35
CA ILE A 141 -19.30 -26.81 -16.69
C ILE A 141 -18.54 -27.99 -17.30
N GLY A 142 -18.40 -29.11 -16.57
CA GLY A 142 -17.75 -30.34 -17.07
C GLY A 142 -16.23 -30.24 -17.15
N ILE A 143 -15.63 -29.23 -16.51
CA ILE A 143 -14.17 -29.08 -16.43
C ILE A 143 -13.70 -29.85 -15.20
N LYS A 144 -13.16 -31.06 -15.40
CA LYS A 144 -12.52 -31.84 -14.34
C LYS A 144 -11.20 -31.16 -13.94
N ILE A 145 -11.26 -30.28 -12.95
CA ILE A 145 -10.08 -29.72 -12.31
C ILE A 145 -9.64 -30.72 -11.24
N ASN A 146 -8.55 -31.44 -11.46
CA ASN A 146 -7.86 -32.20 -10.42
C ASN A 146 -7.18 -31.22 -9.45
N GLY A 147 -7.97 -30.48 -8.67
CA GLY A 147 -7.50 -29.72 -7.52
C GLY A 147 -7.27 -30.65 -6.33
N PRO A 148 -6.50 -30.23 -5.31
CA PRO A 148 -6.45 -30.97 -4.06
C PRO A 148 -7.87 -31.12 -3.49
N GLU A 149 -8.23 -32.34 -3.09
CA GLU A 149 -9.59 -32.80 -2.69
C GLU A 149 -10.20 -32.00 -1.50
N LYS A 150 -9.45 -31.06 -0.94
CA LYS A 150 -9.92 -30.12 0.08
C LYS A 150 -9.49 -28.71 -0.29
N SER A 151 -10.45 -27.90 -0.73
CA SER A 151 -10.34 -26.44 -0.58
C SER A 151 -10.01 -26.14 0.89
N PRO A 152 -9.00 -25.32 1.21
CA PRO A 152 -8.83 -24.81 2.56
C PRO A 152 -10.11 -24.06 2.91
N GLY A 153 -10.93 -24.70 3.75
CA GLY A 153 -12.28 -24.27 4.06
C GLY A 153 -12.30 -22.81 4.47
N ARG A 154 -13.23 -22.06 3.90
CA ARG A 154 -13.60 -20.73 4.38
C ARG A 154 -14.16 -20.93 5.79
N VAL A 155 -13.35 -20.67 6.81
CA VAL A 155 -13.85 -20.57 8.19
C VAL A 155 -14.84 -19.42 8.20
N LYS A 156 -16.12 -19.75 8.43
CA LYS A 156 -17.22 -18.79 8.54
C LYS A 156 -17.02 -17.85 9.72
#